data_AF-A0A2N5BPY5-F1
#
_entry.id   AF-A0A2N5BPY5-F1
#
_cell.length_a   1.000
_cell.length_b   1.000
_cell.length_c   1.000
_cell.angle_alpha   90.00
_cell.angle_beta   90.00
_cell.angle_gamma   90.00
#
_symmetry.space_group_name_H-M   'P 1'
#
loop_
_entity.id
_entity.type
_entity.pdbx_description
1 polymer ?
#
loop_
_entity_poly.entity_id
_entity_poly.type
_entity_poly.pdbx_seq_one_letter_code
_entity_poly.pdbx_strand_id
1 'polypeptide(L)'
;MAINHLDLVALANRVTTDRLFCGDEHHRALAVGVLSLIEENKRLEAPSRQTNDPVAASPADSPDGLAEECRALRAENEQLKATNEAWDAAWGAHVEARERWATEVVDAGDLRNEAALHAQMERATAELPLGWNIRITVEPHAAGVELRNACGKVDLKGQGSVSDQVSKAIDLARSMAGEVLS
;
A
#
# COMPACT_ATOMS: atom_id res chain seq x y z
N MET A 1 -45.16 -9.58 -36.63
CA MET A 1 -44.84 -8.81 -37.84
C MET A 1 -43.65 -9.51 -38.48
N ALA A 2 -43.82 -10.17 -39.63
CA ALA A 2 -42.71 -10.86 -40.30
C ALA A 2 -42.03 -9.86 -41.24
N ILE A 3 -40.73 -9.63 -41.06
CA ILE A 3 -39.94 -8.74 -41.92
C ILE A 3 -39.61 -9.51 -43.20
N ASN A 4 -39.97 -8.98 -44.36
CA ASN A 4 -39.64 -9.61 -45.63
C ASN A 4 -38.14 -9.42 -45.93
N HIS A 5 -37.38 -10.52 -45.89
CA HIS A 5 -35.93 -10.51 -46.11
C HIS A 5 -35.55 -10.00 -47.50
N LEU A 6 -36.38 -10.19 -48.52
CA LEU A 6 -36.10 -9.70 -49.88
C LEU A 6 -36.16 -8.16 -49.93
N ASP A 7 -37.18 -7.58 -49.30
CA ASP A 7 -37.35 -6.13 -49.25
C ASP A 7 -36.25 -5.47 -48.40
N LEU A 8 -35.85 -6.14 -47.31
CA LEU A 8 -34.77 -5.67 -46.44
C LEU A 8 -33.41 -5.69 -47.16
N VAL A 9 -33.10 -6.74 -47.91
CA VAL A 9 -31.87 -6.81 -48.73
C VAL A 9 -31.87 -5.75 -49.82
N ALA A 10 -33.00 -5.55 -50.50
CA ALA A 10 -33.12 -4.53 -51.54
C ALA A 10 -32.91 -3.11 -50.98
N LEU A 11 -33.49 -2.82 -49.81
CA LEU A 11 -33.30 -1.54 -49.12
C LEU A 11 -31.85 -1.33 -48.67
N ALA A 12 -31.25 -2.33 -48.03
CA ALA A 12 -29.86 -2.26 -47.56
C ALA A 12 -28.89 -2.05 -48.74
N ASN A 13 -29.08 -2.76 -49.86
CA ASN A 13 -28.29 -2.57 -51.07
C ASN A 13 -28.45 -1.17 -51.66
N ARG A 14 -29.66 -0.60 -51.65
CA ARG A 14 -29.86 0.78 -52.12
C ARG A 14 -29.15 1.80 -51.23
N VAL A 15 -29.21 1.63 -49.91
CA VAL A 15 -28.53 2.52 -48.96
C VAL A 15 -27.00 2.50 -49.14
N THR A 16 -26.43 1.35 -49.50
CA THR A 16 -24.97 1.20 -49.68
C THR A 16 -24.48 1.60 -51.07
N THR A 17 -25.28 1.39 -52.12
CA THR A 17 -24.83 1.56 -53.52
C THR A 17 -25.35 2.81 -54.21
N ASP A 18 -26.51 3.33 -53.82
CA ASP A 18 -27.10 4.50 -54.46
C ASP A 18 -26.54 5.80 -53.87
N ARG A 19 -25.79 6.55 -54.70
CA ARG A 19 -25.19 7.83 -54.31
C ARG A 19 -26.22 8.95 -54.08
N LEU A 20 -27.45 8.80 -54.58
CA LEU A 20 -28.54 9.75 -54.38
C LEU A 20 -29.32 9.46 -53.08
N PHE A 21 -29.04 8.34 -52.42
CA PHE A 21 -29.64 8.03 -51.13
C PHE A 21 -28.97 8.87 -50.04
N CYS A 22 -29.74 9.76 -49.41
CA CYS A 22 -29.28 10.69 -48.36
C CYS A 22 -29.02 10.01 -47.00
N GLY A 23 -28.37 8.84 -46.99
CA GLY A 23 -27.92 8.18 -45.77
C GLY A 23 -26.57 8.73 -45.34
N ASP A 24 -26.44 9.08 -44.05
CA ASP A 24 -25.14 9.36 -43.46
C ASP A 24 -24.29 8.07 -43.33
N GLU A 25 -23.06 8.21 -42.85
CA GLU A 25 -22.13 7.11 -42.69
C GLU A 25 -22.64 6.00 -41.76
N HIS A 26 -23.45 6.34 -40.76
CA HIS A 26 -24.06 5.38 -39.84
C HIS A 26 -25.14 4.55 -40.53
N HIS A 27 -25.96 5.16 -41.41
CA HIS A 27 -26.96 4.43 -42.19
C HIS A 27 -26.30 3.42 -43.14
N ARG A 28 -25.16 3.78 -43.74
CA ARG A 28 -24.39 2.87 -44.59
C ARG A 28 -23.78 1.73 -43.79
N ALA A 29 -23.17 2.02 -42.64
CA ALA A 29 -22.63 1.01 -41.75
C ALA A 29 -23.70 0.02 -41.27
N LEU A 30 -24.88 0.53 -40.90
CA LEU A 30 -26.02 -0.29 -40.52
C LEU A 30 -26.50 -1.18 -41.68
N ALA A 31 -26.61 -0.64 -42.88
CA ALA A 31 -27.03 -1.40 -44.06
C ALA A 31 -26.03 -2.52 -44.41
N VAL A 32 -24.72 -2.26 -44.29
CA VAL A 32 -23.68 -3.29 -44.44
C VAL A 32 -23.85 -4.38 -43.37
N GLY A 33 -24.02 -3.99 -42.10
CA GLY A 33 -24.21 -4.94 -41.00
C GLY A 33 -25.47 -5.80 -41.17
N VAL A 34 -26.57 -5.23 -41.66
CA VAL A 34 -27.81 -5.96 -41.97
C VAL A 34 -27.58 -6.99 -43.08
N LEU A 35 -26.85 -6.66 -44.14
CA LEU A 35 -26.51 -7.63 -45.20
C LEU A 35 -25.69 -8.80 -44.65
N SER A 36 -24.68 -8.53 -43.82
CA SER A 36 -23.87 -9.56 -43.17
C SER A 36 -24.69 -10.47 -42.25
N LEU A 37 -25.60 -9.92 -41.45
CA LEU A 37 -26.48 -10.72 -40.57
C LEU A 37 -27.45 -11.60 -41.37
N ILE A 38 -27.94 -11.13 -42.51
CA ILE A 38 -28.82 -11.93 -43.37
C ILE A 38 -28.05 -13.08 -44.02
N GLU A 39 -26.80 -12.85 -44.42
CA GLU A 39 -25.92 -13.91 -44.93
C GLU A 39 -25.61 -14.95 -43.86
N GLU A 40 -25.31 -14.51 -42.63
CA GLU A 40 -25.06 -15.39 -41.50
C GLU A 40 -26.30 -16.20 -41.11
N ASN A 41 -27.49 -15.59 -41.10
CA ASN A 41 -28.73 -16.32 -40.88
C ASN A 41 -28.98 -17.37 -41.97
N LYS A 42 -28.72 -17.04 -43.25
CA LYS A 42 -28.78 -18.04 -44.33
C LYS A 42 -27.78 -19.18 -44.14
N ARG A 43 -26.59 -18.88 -43.61
CA ARG A 43 -25.58 -19.90 -43.27
C ARG A 43 -26.04 -20.82 -42.13
N LEU A 44 -26.74 -20.27 -41.14
CA LEU A 44 -27.30 -21.02 -40.01
C LEU A 44 -28.57 -21.80 -40.38
N GLU A 45 -29.38 -21.29 -41.31
CA GLU A 45 -30.58 -21.95 -41.84
C GLU A 45 -30.27 -23.00 -42.92
N ALA A 46 -29.12 -22.90 -43.59
CA ALA A 46 -28.63 -23.99 -44.41
C ALA A 46 -28.54 -25.23 -43.51
N PRO A 47 -29.17 -26.37 -43.89
CA PRO A 47 -29.17 -27.55 -43.07
C PRO A 47 -27.73 -27.86 -42.75
N SER A 48 -27.39 -27.73 -41.47
CA SER A 48 -26.07 -28.00 -40.97
C SER A 48 -25.72 -29.37 -41.55
N ARG A 49 -24.79 -29.43 -42.51
CA ARG A 49 -24.00 -30.64 -42.69
C ARG A 49 -23.13 -30.70 -41.43
N GLN A 50 -23.77 -30.99 -40.30
CA GLN A 50 -23.23 -31.90 -39.32
C GLN A 50 -23.12 -33.21 -40.07
N THR A 51 -22.06 -33.31 -40.87
CA THR A 51 -21.40 -34.59 -40.95
C THR A 51 -21.07 -34.91 -39.51
N ASN A 52 -21.56 -36.05 -39.04
CA ASN A 52 -20.97 -36.74 -37.90
C ASN A 52 -19.57 -37.23 -38.32
N ASP A 53 -18.74 -36.33 -38.84
CA ASP A 53 -17.31 -36.56 -38.89
C ASP A 53 -16.85 -36.32 -37.46
N PRO A 54 -16.19 -37.30 -36.81
CA PRO A 54 -15.48 -36.97 -35.59
C PRO A 54 -14.56 -35.80 -35.98
N VAL A 55 -14.67 -34.68 -35.26
CA VAL A 55 -13.61 -33.68 -35.24
C VAL A 55 -12.36 -34.50 -35.06
N ALA A 56 -11.54 -34.59 -36.11
CA ALA A 56 -10.24 -35.22 -36.00
C ALA A 56 -9.56 -34.37 -34.93
N ALA A 57 -9.48 -34.94 -33.73
CA ALA A 57 -8.69 -34.41 -32.65
C ALA A 57 -7.37 -34.02 -33.32
N SER A 58 -6.99 -32.75 -33.18
CA SER A 58 -5.68 -32.33 -33.61
C SER A 58 -4.69 -33.33 -33.00
N PRO A 59 -3.58 -33.72 -33.65
CA PRO A 59 -2.61 -34.65 -33.03
C PRO A 59 -2.08 -34.16 -31.66
N ALA A 60 -2.32 -32.89 -31.32
CA ALA A 60 -2.09 -32.26 -30.03
C ALA A 60 -3.16 -32.56 -28.95
N ASP A 61 -4.38 -32.96 -29.33
CA ASP A 61 -5.52 -33.25 -28.44
C ASP A 61 -5.66 -34.76 -28.21
N SER A 62 -4.55 -35.50 -28.15
CA SER A 62 -4.62 -36.89 -27.72
C SER A 62 -5.08 -36.94 -26.25
N PRO A 63 -5.94 -37.90 -25.87
CA PRO A 63 -6.40 -38.02 -24.48
C PRO A 63 -5.23 -38.18 -23.50
N ASP A 64 -4.12 -38.77 -23.97
CA ASP A 64 -2.89 -38.93 -23.20
C ASP A 64 -2.14 -37.60 -23.04
N GLY A 65 -2.08 -36.75 -24.08
CA GLY A 65 -1.44 -35.43 -24.04
C GLY A 65 -2.17 -34.47 -23.10
N LEU A 66 -3.50 -34.44 -23.16
CA LEU A 66 -4.33 -33.65 -22.24
C LEU A 66 -4.23 -34.16 -20.80
N ALA A 67 -4.10 -35.47 -20.59
CA ALA A 67 -3.91 -36.05 -19.26
C ALA A 67 -2.53 -35.75 -18.68
N GLU A 68 -1.50 -35.65 -19.51
CA GLU A 68 -0.16 -35.24 -19.10
C GLU A 68 -0.09 -33.74 -18.77
N GLU A 69 -0.70 -32.89 -19.59
CA GLU A 69 -0.84 -31.46 -19.32
C GLU A 69 -1.63 -31.20 -18.03
N CYS A 70 -2.74 -31.91 -17.81
CA CYS A 70 -3.51 -31.82 -16.58
C CYS A 70 -2.70 -32.25 -15.34
N ARG A 71 -1.80 -33.23 -15.47
CA ARG A 71 -0.91 -33.63 -14.37
C ARG A 71 0.16 -32.59 -14.12
N ALA A 72 0.76 -32.05 -15.17
CA ALA A 72 1.77 -30.99 -15.07
C ALA A 72 1.19 -29.72 -14.41
N LEU A 73 0.02 -29.26 -14.86
CA LEU A 73 -0.65 -28.08 -14.29
C LEU A 73 -1.07 -28.28 -12.84
N ARG A 74 -1.44 -29.51 -12.43
CA ARG A 74 -1.73 -29.81 -11.02
C ARG A 74 -0.48 -29.77 -10.16
N ALA A 75 0.63 -30.34 -10.64
CA ALA A 75 1.91 -30.29 -9.94
C ALA A 75 2.42 -28.84 -9.80
N GLU A 76 2.30 -28.04 -10.86
CA GLU A 76 2.64 -26.62 -10.82
C GLU A 76 1.75 -25.84 -9.86
N ASN A 77 0.43 -26.08 -9.88
CA ASN A 77 -0.48 -25.46 -8.92
C ASN A 77 -0.14 -25.81 -7.46
N GLU A 78 0.24 -27.06 -7.20
CA GLU A 78 0.64 -27.51 -5.87
C GLU A 78 1.95 -26.83 -5.43
N GLN A 79 2.91 -26.72 -6.33
CA GLN A 79 4.15 -25.99 -6.08
C GLN A 79 3.92 -24.50 -5.83
N LEU A 80 3.05 -23.85 -6.60
CA LEU A 80 2.71 -22.44 -6.42
C LEU A 80 1.99 -22.19 -5.09
N LYS A 81 1.09 -23.10 -4.69
CA LYS A 81 0.46 -23.04 -3.36
C LYS A 81 1.48 -23.13 -2.23
N ALA A 82 2.38 -24.11 -2.29
CA ALA A 82 3.43 -24.26 -1.29
C ALA A 82 4.35 -23.03 -1.24
N THR A 83 4.65 -22.44 -2.40
CA THR A 83 5.45 -21.22 -2.50
C THR A 83 4.73 -20.03 -1.88
N ASN A 84 3.44 -19.84 -2.18
CA ASN A 84 2.63 -18.77 -1.59
C ASN A 84 2.53 -18.92 -0.06
N GLU A 85 2.28 -20.13 0.44
CA GLU A 85 2.25 -20.40 1.89
C GLU A 85 3.59 -20.05 2.56
N ALA A 86 4.72 -20.39 1.92
CA ALA A 86 6.04 -20.03 2.41
C ALA A 86 6.28 -18.51 2.41
N TRP A 87 5.80 -17.80 1.38
CA TRP A 87 5.87 -16.34 1.31
C TRP A 87 5.02 -15.67 2.39
N ASP A 88 3.79 -16.14 2.61
CA ASP A 88 2.90 -15.63 3.64
C ASP A 88 3.50 -15.82 5.04
N ALA A 89 4.08 -17.00 5.31
CA ALA A 89 4.77 -17.27 6.56
C ALA A 89 6.02 -16.38 6.74
N ALA A 90 6.83 -16.21 5.70
CA ALA A 90 8.01 -15.35 5.74
C ALA A 90 7.64 -13.88 5.96
N TRP A 91 6.56 -13.41 5.31
CA TRP A 91 6.06 -12.06 5.48
C TRP A 91 5.51 -11.83 6.90
N GLY A 92 4.74 -12.79 7.44
CA GLY A 92 4.26 -12.75 8.81
C GLY A 92 5.41 -12.64 9.82
N ALA A 93 6.43 -13.49 9.69
CA ALA A 93 7.62 -13.44 10.56
C ALA A 93 8.38 -12.11 10.45
N HIS A 94 8.46 -11.52 9.25
CA HIS A 94 9.09 -10.22 9.03
C HIS A 94 8.30 -9.08 9.70
N VAL A 95 6.97 -9.09 9.62
CA VAL A 95 6.12 -8.09 10.29
C VAL A 95 6.29 -8.18 11.81
N GLU A 96 6.21 -9.38 12.38
CA GLU A 96 6.41 -9.59 13.82
C GLU A 96 7.82 -9.16 14.28
N ALA A 97 8.85 -9.44 13.49
CA ALA A 97 10.21 -9.01 13.78
C ALA A 97 10.35 -7.49 13.77
N ARG A 98 9.68 -6.82 12.83
CA ARG A 98 9.67 -5.36 12.74
C ARG A 98 8.94 -4.72 13.92
N GLU A 99 7.82 -5.30 14.36
CA GLU A 99 7.06 -4.80 15.53
C GLU A 99 7.84 -5.00 16.84
N ARG A 100 8.49 -6.16 17.01
CA ARG A 100 9.40 -6.39 18.14
C ARG A 100 10.54 -5.37 18.15
N TRP A 101 11.22 -5.17 17.02
CA TRP A 101 12.30 -4.20 16.93
C TRP A 101 11.85 -2.77 17.20
N ALA A 102 10.66 -2.37 16.72
CA ALA A 102 10.10 -1.06 17.02
C ALA A 102 9.91 -0.85 18.54
N THR A 103 9.46 -1.88 19.25
CA THR A 103 9.32 -1.86 20.71
C THR A 103 10.69 -1.77 21.39
N GLU A 104 11.64 -2.62 21.00
CA GLU A 104 13.01 -2.61 21.54
C GLU A 104 13.72 -1.28 21.33
N VAL A 105 13.51 -0.60 20.20
CA VAL A 105 14.08 0.73 19.92
C VAL A 105 13.49 1.80 20.83
N VAL A 106 12.18 1.76 21.09
CA VAL A 106 11.52 2.67 22.04
C VAL A 106 12.08 2.44 23.45
N ASP A 107 12.10 1.19 23.91
CA ASP A 107 12.63 0.83 25.23
C ASP A 107 14.10 1.24 25.39
N ALA A 108 14.93 1.01 24.37
CA ALA A 108 16.33 1.44 24.37
C ALA A 108 16.48 2.98 24.32
N GLY A 109 15.51 3.69 23.74
CA GLY A 109 15.43 5.14 23.80
C GLY A 109 15.13 5.63 25.22
N ASP A 110 14.14 5.02 25.86
CA ASP A 110 13.71 5.36 27.22
C ASP A 110 14.80 5.09 28.25
N LEU A 111 15.45 3.92 28.19
CA LEU A 111 16.59 3.58 29.06
C LEU A 111 17.77 4.54 28.88
N ARG A 112 18.07 4.96 27.65
CA ARG A 112 19.12 5.97 27.39
C ARG A 112 18.76 7.32 27.98
N ASN A 113 17.50 7.74 27.86
CA ASN A 113 17.02 8.99 28.45
C ASN A 113 17.06 8.95 29.98
N GLU A 114 16.69 7.83 30.59
CA GLU A 114 16.75 7.60 32.04
C GLU A 114 18.21 7.66 32.54
N ALA A 115 19.11 6.92 31.90
CA ALA A 115 20.53 6.93 32.24
C ALA A 115 21.15 8.33 32.10
N ALA A 116 20.80 9.06 31.03
CA ALA A 116 21.24 10.43 30.84
C ALA A 116 20.70 11.36 31.93
N LEU A 117 19.43 11.22 32.35
CA LEU A 117 18.87 12.02 33.43
C LEU A 117 19.59 11.72 34.77
N HIS A 118 19.84 10.45 35.07
CA HIS A 118 20.56 10.03 36.27
C HIS A 118 21.96 10.66 36.32
N ALA A 119 22.70 10.64 35.21
CA ALA A 119 24.00 11.28 35.11
C ALA A 119 23.93 12.81 35.37
N GLN A 120 22.88 13.49 34.89
CA GLN A 120 22.68 14.91 35.19
C GLN A 120 22.29 15.17 36.65
N MET A 121 21.58 14.25 37.31
CA MET A 121 21.28 14.37 38.75
C MET A 121 22.53 14.22 39.61
N GLU A 122 23.41 13.26 39.28
CA GLU A 122 24.72 13.12 39.94
C GLU A 122 25.57 14.37 39.74
N ARG A 123 25.62 14.87 38.49
CA ARG A 123 26.32 16.11 38.16
C ARG A 123 25.77 17.31 38.92
N ALA A 124 24.44 17.45 38.98
CA ALA A 124 23.78 18.52 39.73
C ALA A 124 24.18 18.49 41.22
N THR A 125 24.27 17.31 41.81
CA THR A 125 24.69 17.13 43.21
C THR A 125 26.12 17.63 43.46
N ALA A 126 27.00 17.47 42.47
CA ALA A 126 28.41 17.90 42.56
C ALA A 126 28.62 19.38 42.19
N GLU A 127 27.87 19.90 41.22
CA GLU A 127 28.16 21.17 40.56
C GLU A 127 27.20 22.32 40.91
N LEU A 128 26.03 22.05 41.51
CA LEU A 128 25.10 23.12 41.89
C LEU A 128 25.71 24.01 42.98
N PRO A 129 25.66 25.35 42.83
CA PRO A 129 26.07 26.25 43.89
C PRO A 129 25.19 26.12 45.13
N LEU A 130 25.77 26.38 46.30
CA LEU A 130 25.05 26.34 47.58
C LEU A 130 23.80 27.25 47.57
N GLY A 131 22.67 26.70 48.03
CA GLY A 131 21.39 27.40 48.06
C GLY A 131 20.61 27.39 46.74
N TRP A 132 21.15 26.78 45.68
CA TRP A 132 20.43 26.53 44.44
C TRP A 132 19.76 25.15 44.46
N ASN A 133 18.62 25.03 43.79
CA ASN A 133 18.00 23.73 43.53
C ASN A 133 17.37 23.70 42.13
N ILE A 134 17.29 22.49 41.59
CA ILE A 134 16.56 22.20 40.36
C ILE A 134 15.30 21.42 40.76
N ARG A 135 14.14 21.86 40.30
CA ARG A 135 12.86 21.15 40.48
C ARG A 135 12.42 20.59 39.13
N ILE A 136 12.17 19.29 39.11
CA ILE A 136 11.60 18.60 37.96
C ILE A 136 10.14 18.29 38.29
N THR A 137 9.23 18.71 37.41
CA THR A 137 7.80 18.41 37.51
C THR A 137 7.40 17.54 36.33
N VAL A 138 6.78 16.39 36.61
CA VAL A 138 6.32 15.44 35.59
C VAL A 138 4.80 15.48 35.53
N GLU A 139 4.27 15.78 34.35
CA GLU A 139 2.86 15.76 34.00
C GLU A 139 2.61 14.69 32.92
N PRO A 140 1.37 14.20 32.73
CA PRO A 140 1.07 13.08 31.82
C PRO A 140 1.59 13.21 30.39
N HIS A 141 1.79 14.45 29.91
CA HIS A 141 2.29 14.74 28.56
C HIS A 141 3.33 15.86 28.52
N ALA A 142 3.88 16.26 29.66
CA ALA A 142 4.84 17.34 29.75
C ALA A 142 5.77 17.14 30.92
N ALA A 143 7.01 17.61 30.80
CA ALA A 143 7.90 17.75 31.93
C ALA A 143 8.41 19.19 31.96
N GLY A 144 8.43 19.78 33.16
CA GLY A 144 8.96 21.11 33.40
C GLY A 144 10.18 21.04 34.30
N VAL A 145 11.26 21.71 33.90
CA VAL A 145 12.45 21.90 34.73
C VAL A 145 12.51 23.37 35.16
N GLU A 146 12.62 23.59 36.47
CA GLU A 146 12.78 24.91 37.07
C GLU A 146 14.10 24.99 37.83
N LEU A 147 14.85 26.07 37.65
CA LEU A 147 16.03 26.40 38.43
C LEU A 147 15.66 27.48 39.47
N ARG A 148 16.03 27.28 40.73
CA ARG A 148 15.67 28.19 41.83
C ARG A 148 16.88 28.55 42.68
N ASN A 149 16.93 29.80 43.11
CA ASN A 149 17.92 30.32 44.06
C ASN A 149 17.27 31.34 45.01
N ALA A 150 18.07 31.99 45.85
CA ALA A 150 17.58 33.02 46.78
C ALA A 150 17.00 34.27 46.08
N CYS A 151 17.40 34.54 44.83
CA CYS A 151 17.01 35.72 44.07
C CYS A 151 15.74 35.51 43.23
N GLY A 152 15.31 34.27 43.01
CA GLY A 152 14.11 33.96 42.24
C GLY A 152 14.11 32.57 41.61
N LYS A 153 13.25 32.41 40.61
CA LYS A 153 13.09 31.18 39.83
C LYS A 153 13.22 31.46 38.33
N VAL A 154 13.79 30.50 37.61
CA VAL A 154 13.92 30.51 36.14
C VAL A 154 13.29 29.22 35.61
N ASP A 155 12.25 29.36 34.79
CA ASP A 155 11.59 28.23 34.15
C ASP A 155 12.34 27.88 32.86
N LEU A 156 12.92 26.69 32.79
CA LEU A 156 13.65 26.20 31.64
C LEU A 156 12.70 25.39 30.75
N LYS A 157 11.73 26.07 30.16
CA LYS A 157 10.83 25.47 29.17
C LYS A 157 11.52 25.46 27.81
N GLY A 158 11.81 24.28 27.26
CA GLY A 158 12.47 24.17 25.96
C GLY A 158 12.22 22.84 25.26
N GLN A 159 12.44 22.83 23.94
CA GLN A 159 12.49 21.58 23.16
C GLN A 159 13.69 20.73 23.58
N GLY A 160 13.48 19.41 23.72
CA GLY A 160 14.51 18.45 24.08
C GLY A 160 14.10 17.55 25.25
N SER A 161 14.99 16.62 25.64
CA SER A 161 14.76 15.71 26.76
C SER A 161 14.84 16.44 28.11
N VAL A 162 14.29 15.85 29.17
CA VAL A 162 14.42 16.39 30.54
C VAL A 162 15.88 16.46 30.97
N SER A 163 16.70 15.46 30.58
CA SER A 163 18.15 15.45 30.84
C SER A 163 18.84 16.69 30.26
N ASP A 164 18.53 17.05 29.00
CA ASP A 164 19.10 18.26 28.37
C ASP A 164 18.73 19.53 29.12
N GLN A 165 17.49 19.61 29.61
CA GLN A 165 17.00 20.76 30.39
C GLN A 165 17.70 20.86 31.75
N VAL A 166 17.92 19.73 32.44
CA VAL A 166 18.67 19.70 33.70
C VAL A 166 20.13 20.10 33.46
N SER A 167 20.76 19.60 32.40
CA SER A 167 22.14 20.00 32.03
C SER A 167 22.25 21.52 31.83
N LYS A 168 21.34 22.10 31.05
CA LYS A 168 21.25 23.56 30.86
C LYS A 168 21.04 24.32 32.18
N ALA A 169 20.25 23.77 33.09
CA ALA A 169 20.03 24.36 34.41
C ALA A 169 21.32 24.42 35.24
N ILE A 170 22.11 23.35 35.22
CA ILE A 170 23.42 23.28 35.92
C ILE A 170 24.37 24.31 35.32
N ASP A 171 24.50 24.35 33.99
CA ASP A 171 25.38 25.29 33.30
C ASP A 171 25.00 26.75 33.56
N LEU A 172 23.69 27.05 33.54
CA LEU A 172 23.17 28.38 33.84
C LEU A 172 23.46 28.78 35.29
N ALA A 173 23.23 27.86 36.26
CA ALA A 173 23.52 28.12 37.66
C ALA A 173 25.01 28.44 37.89
N ARG A 174 25.91 27.70 37.24
CA ARG A 174 27.35 27.94 37.30
C ARG A 174 27.74 29.29 36.70
N SER A 175 27.19 29.63 35.53
CA SER A 175 27.45 30.91 34.88
C SER A 175 27.03 32.09 35.77
N MET A 176 25.79 32.04 36.30
CA MET A 176 25.26 33.10 37.14
C MET A 176 25.98 33.20 38.48
N ALA A 177 26.40 32.08 39.08
CA ALA A 177 27.17 32.12 40.33
C ALA A 177 28.61 32.64 40.12
N GLY A 178 29.23 32.36 38.97
CA GLY A 178 30.55 32.88 38.62
C GLY A 178 30.55 34.40 38.39
N GLU A 179 29.48 34.94 37.79
CA GLU A 179 29.30 36.39 37.61
C GLU A 179 29.07 37.13 38.94
N VAL A 180 28.52 36.47 39.96
CA VAL A 180 28.28 37.08 41.29
C VAL A 180 29.54 37.11 42.17
N LEU A 181 30.54 36.29 41.85
CA LEU A 181 31.81 36.17 42.60
C LEU A 181 33.00 36.89 41.92
N SER A 182 32.77 37.55 40.78
CA SER A 182 33.76 38.35 40.04
C SER A 182 33.57 39.85 40.27
#